data_AF-A0A5J4R7F6-F1
#
_entry.id   AF-A0A5J4R7F6-F1
#
_cell.length_a   1.000
_cell.length_b   1.000
_cell.length_c   1.000
_cell.angle_alpha   90.00
_cell.angle_beta   90.00
_cell.angle_gamma   90.00
#
_symmetry.space_group_name_H-M   'P 1'
#
loop_
_entity.id
_entity.type
_entity.pdbx_description
1 polymer ?
#
loop_
_entity_poly.entity_id
_entity_poly.type
_entity_poly.pdbx_seq_one_letter_code
_entity_poly.pdbx_strand_id
1 'polypeptide(L)' 'MKHRPSCYFAGGDGNMLISPASVDLGGVFITPLEKDFDKITAADVATILEEISISPSGLRKLIQQIKERL' A
#
# COMPACT_ATOMS: atom_id res chain seq x y z
N MET A 1 2.55 7.69 5.52
CA MET A 1 1.67 6.71 4.85
C MET A 1 0.54 7.44 4.16
N LYS A 2 0.21 7.01 2.94
CA LYS A 2 -1.03 7.41 2.24
C LYS A 2 -2.14 6.42 2.62
N HIS A 3 -3.40 6.87 2.56
CA HIS A 3 -4.54 5.95 2.73
C HIS A 3 -4.74 5.06 1.50
N ARG A 4 -4.50 5.59 0.29
CA ARG A 4 -4.48 4.83 -0.96
C ARG A 4 -3.23 5.17 -1.77
N PRO A 5 -2.68 4.22 -2.55
CA PRO A 5 -1.50 4.45 -3.37
C PRO A 5 -1.80 5.41 -4.53
N SER A 6 -0.75 6.00 -5.11
CA SER A 6 -0.84 6.96 -6.20
C SER A 6 -1.52 6.37 -7.45
N CYS A 7 -1.30 5.08 -7.74
CA CYS A 7 -1.92 4.39 -8.87
C CYS A 7 -3.45 4.34 -8.77
N TYR A 8 -4.04 4.44 -7.57
CA TYR A 8 -5.49 4.46 -7.38
C TYR A 8 -6.14 5.71 -8.00
N PHE A 9 -5.46 6.85 -7.94
CA PHE A 9 -5.93 8.14 -8.44
C PHE A 9 -5.31 8.53 -9.79
N ALA A 10 -4.36 7.74 -10.30
CA ALA A 10 -3.76 7.99 -11.61
C ALA A 10 -4.81 7.92 -12.72
N GLY A 11 -4.61 8.70 -13.78
CA GLY A 11 -5.44 8.66 -14.99
C GLY A 11 -4.85 7.74 -16.07
N GLY A 12 -5.70 7.32 -17.00
CA GLY A 12 -5.31 6.52 -18.17
C GLY A 12 -4.61 5.21 -17.77
N ASP A 13 -3.58 4.85 -18.54
CA ASP A 13 -2.83 3.61 -18.35
C ASP A 13 -2.12 3.53 -17.00
N GLY A 14 -1.89 4.65 -16.31
CA GLY A 14 -1.28 4.66 -14.97
C GLY A 14 -2.22 4.15 -13.87
N ASN A 15 -3.53 4.11 -14.12
CA ASN A 15 -4.52 3.72 -13.14
C ASN A 15 -4.49 2.22 -12.82
N MET A 16 -4.54 1.88 -11.54
CA MET A 16 -4.93 0.55 -11.07
C MET A 16 -5.91 0.67 -9.90
N LEU A 17 -7.02 -0.06 -9.93
CA LEU A 17 -8.04 -0.07 -8.88
C LEU A 17 -7.59 -0.94 -7.70
N ILE A 18 -6.50 -0.52 -7.06
CA ILE A 18 -5.84 -1.22 -5.97
C ILE A 18 -5.81 -0.33 -4.72
N SER A 19 -6.32 -0.86 -3.62
CA SER A 19 -6.23 -0.24 -2.30
C SER A 19 -5.99 -1.31 -1.26
N PRO A 20 -4.73 -1.57 -0.89
CA PRO A 20 -4.42 -2.67 -0.02
C PRO A 20 -5.06 -2.50 1.36
N ALA A 21 -5.50 -3.62 1.94
CA ALA A 21 -6.00 -3.73 3.30
C ALA A 21 -5.32 -4.93 4.00
N SER A 22 -5.95 -5.48 5.04
CA SER A 22 -5.38 -6.58 5.83
C SER A 22 -5.05 -7.83 5.03
N VAL A 23 -5.85 -8.18 4.02
CA VAL A 23 -5.65 -9.39 3.19
C VAL A 23 -4.40 -9.24 2.31
N ASP A 24 -4.22 -8.08 1.71
CA ASP A 24 -3.05 -7.77 0.86
C ASP A 24 -1.76 -7.75 1.68
N LEU A 25 -1.81 -7.16 2.88
CA LEU A 25 -0.70 -7.18 3.83
C LEU A 25 -0.42 -8.60 4.37
N GLY A 26 -1.40 -9.50 4.30
CA GLY A 26 -1.29 -10.92 4.59
C GLY A 26 -0.67 -11.75 3.46
N GLY A 27 -0.33 -11.14 2.32
CA GLY A 27 0.33 -11.79 1.20
C GLY A 27 -0.60 -12.26 0.08
N VAL A 28 -1.89 -11.88 0.12
CA VAL A 28 -2.85 -12.17 -0.96
C VAL A 28 -3.30 -10.86 -1.58
N PHE A 29 -2.74 -10.53 -2.75
CA PHE A 29 -2.96 -9.24 -3.40
C PHE A 29 -4.14 -9.31 -4.37
N ILE A 30 -5.19 -8.52 -4.13
CA ILE A 30 -6.47 -8.63 -4.86
C ILE A 30 -6.55 -7.58 -5.98
N THR A 31 -6.84 -8.04 -7.20
CA THR A 31 -7.05 -7.20 -8.39
C THR A 31 -8.48 -7.38 -8.92
N PRO A 32 -9.42 -6.46 -8.60
CA PRO A 32 -10.83 -6.63 -8.97
C PRO A 32 -11.13 -6.41 -10.46
N LEU A 33 -10.18 -5.84 -11.21
CA LEU A 33 -10.29 -5.63 -12.65
C LEU A 33 -9.24 -6.47 -13.36
N GLU A 34 -9.64 -7.18 -14.43
CA GLU A 34 -8.76 -8.00 -15.26
C GLU A 34 -7.54 -7.22 -15.76
N LYS A 35 -7.76 -5.97 -16.24
CA LYS A 35 -6.69 -5.09 -16.71
C LYS A 35 -5.58 -4.87 -15.67
N ASP A 36 -5.92 -4.87 -14.38
CA ASP A 36 -4.96 -4.64 -13.31
C ASP A 36 -4.24 -5.93 -12.94
N PHE A 37 -4.92 -7.07 -13.02
CA PHE A 37 -4.28 -8.39 -12.86
C PHE A 37 -3.21 -8.64 -13.92
N ASP A 38 -3.50 -8.32 -15.18
CA ASP A 38 -2.56 -8.53 -16.28
C ASP A 38 -1.40 -7.54 -16.27
N LYS A 39 -1.66 -6.31 -15.80
CA LYS A 39 -0.68 -5.22 -15.83
C LYS A 39 0.27 -5.22 -14.63
N ILE A 40 -0.20 -5.60 -13.44
CA ILE A 40 0.55 -5.40 -12.20
C ILE A 40 1.88 -6.15 -12.20
N THR A 41 2.94 -5.49 -11.75
CA THR A 41 4.26 -6.09 -11.58
C THR A 41 4.67 -6.18 -10.12
N ALA A 42 5.70 -6.98 -9.82
CA ALA A 42 6.28 -7.02 -8.47
C ALA A 42 6.80 -5.64 -8.00
N ALA A 43 7.30 -4.81 -8.92
CA ALA A 43 7.76 -3.46 -8.61
C ALA A 43 6.60 -2.53 -8.24
N ASP A 44 5.46 -2.68 -8.90
CA ASP A 44 4.24 -1.96 -8.55
C ASP A 44 3.76 -2.34 -7.14
N VAL A 45 3.73 -3.64 -6.83
CA VAL A 45 3.36 -4.13 -5.49
C VAL A 45 4.27 -3.55 -4.42
N ALA A 46 5.59 -3.57 -4.64
CA ALA A 46 6.55 -2.99 -3.70
C ALA A 46 6.31 -1.49 -3.49
N THR A 47 6.10 -0.74 -4.57
CA THR A 47 5.82 0.71 -4.53
C THR A 47 4.51 1.00 -3.79
N ILE A 48 3.45 0.25 -4.09
CA ILE A 48 2.14 0.39 -3.45
C ILE A 48 2.27 0.17 -1.94
N LEU A 49 2.93 -0.92 -1.53
CA LEU A 49 3.14 -1.24 -0.12
C LEU A 49 4.00 -0.21 0.60
N GLU A 50 5.04 0.33 -0.05
CA GLU A 50 5.86 1.41 0.50
C GLU A 50 5.05 2.69 0.74
N GLU A 51 4.18 3.08 -0.20
CA GLU A 51 3.37 4.29 -0.09
C GLU A 51 2.34 4.23 1.05
N ILE A 52 1.73 3.05 1.26
CA ILE A 52 0.68 2.87 2.28
C ILE A 52 1.23 2.47 3.65
N SER A 53 2.48 2.00 3.74
CA SER A 53 3.06 1.56 5.01
C SER A 53 3.65 2.72 5.80
N ILE A 54 3.70 2.55 7.13
CA ILE A 54 4.47 3.45 7.99
C ILE A 54 5.96 3.17 7.79
N SER A 55 6.78 4.23 7.69
CA SER A 55 8.22 4.05 7.58
C SER A 55 8.79 3.42 8.86
N PRO A 56 9.92 2.70 8.79
CA PRO A 56 10.54 2.11 9.97
C PRO A 56 10.85 3.14 11.07
N SER A 57 11.27 4.36 10.68
CA SER A 57 11.51 5.44 11.63
C SER A 57 10.21 5.99 12.24
N GLY A 58 9.14 6.10 11.46
CA GLY A 58 7.81 6.47 11.94
C GLY A 58 7.26 5.46 12.94
N LEU A 59 7.41 4.16 12.66
CA LEU A 59 6.98 3.09 13.56
C LEU A 59 7.73 3.14 14.89
N ARG A 60 9.06 3.33 14.86
CA ARG A 60 9.87 3.49 16.09
C ARG A 60 9.41 4.67 16.94
N LYS A 61 9.11 5.81 16.31
CA LYS A 61 8.58 6.99 17.01
C LYS A 61 7.21 6.71 17.64
N LEU A 62 6.31 6.05 16.91
CA LEU A 62 4.99 5.67 17.41
C LEU A 62 5.11 4.74 18.64
N ILE A 63 5.98 3.74 18.57
CA ILE A 63 6.23 2.82 19.69
C ILE A 63 6.72 3.60 20.92
N GLN A 64 7.64 4.55 20.74
CA GLN A 64 8.15 5.37 21.84
C GLN A 64 7.04 6.22 22.48
N GLN A 65 6.19 6.86 21.68
CA GLN A 65 5.06 7.66 22.16
C GLN A 65 4.03 6.84 22.92
N ILE A 66 3.78 5.59 22.51
CA ILE A 66 2.88 4.68 23.23
C ILE A 66 3.49 4.31 24.58
N LYS A 67 4.79 3.98 24.62
CA LYS A 67 5.50 3.62 25.87
C LYS A 67 5.55 4.76 26.88
N GLU A 68 5.60 6.02 26.44
CA GLU A 68 5.61 7.19 27.33
C GLU A 68 4.22 7.51 27.92
N ARG A 69 3.15 6.95 27.34
CA ARG A 69 1.76 7.17 27.76
C ARG A 69 1.17 6.01 28.56
N LEU A 70 1.89 4.89 28.65
CA LEU A 70 1.57 3.72 29.46
C LEU A 70 2.38 3.77 30.75
#